data_AF-A0A2T3IYZ9-F1
#
_entry.id   AF-A0A2T3IYZ9-F1
#
_cell.length_a   1.000
_cell.length_b   1.000
_cell.length_c   1.000
_cell.angle_alpha   90.00
_cell.angle_beta   90.00
_cell.angle_gamma   90.00
#
_symmetry.space_group_name_H-M   'P 1'
#
loop_
_entity.id
_entity.type
_entity.pdbx_description
1 polymer ?
#
loop_
_entity_poly.entity_id
_entity_poly.type
_entity_poly.pdbx_seq_one_letter_code
_entity_poly.pdbx_strand_id
1 'polypeptide(L)'
;MFSLVQKLFPLSLVIPLLLSGCSSNPDTVRRSGEYSFYDSTQRFIALTDTRRNGAVVDKGVFYPKNTFAYTYRYCSTSPKQAANDIAEYQTLAKRVCDTNGGQLIDQDSGSWCVSAANTPNEMPLFSAKITSTALWADLCLDGPFVTLRLNENTQVNQNQWYESAQVLGYEPYSPLRQLAPTSATMHAINQPASPTTAPWGEESKYIYSSVGATVCLYDHPHQTNLGHTYRGQVFSVNNGLVKVSVQDKFKGDIRTAPALERVSWHRSSYITAPANSWFVCS
;
A
#
# COMPACT_ATOMS: atom_id res chain seq x y z
N MET A 1 -28.69 -34.13 -84.40
CA MET A 1 -27.28 -34.55 -84.17
C MET A 1 -27.20 -35.14 -82.78
N PHE A 2 -26.54 -36.30 -82.68
CA PHE A 2 -26.14 -37.13 -81.52
C PHE A 2 -25.74 -36.31 -80.26
N SER A 3 -25.79 -36.75 -79.00
CA SER A 3 -25.57 -38.07 -78.40
C SER A 3 -25.93 -38.03 -76.90
N LEU A 4 -26.46 -39.14 -76.36
CA LEU A 4 -25.93 -39.89 -75.19
C LEU A 4 -24.74 -39.21 -74.46
N VAL A 5 -24.66 -39.13 -73.13
CA VAL A 5 -24.32 -40.26 -72.26
C VAL A 5 -24.62 -39.91 -70.79
N GLN A 6 -25.36 -40.82 -70.16
CA GLN A 6 -25.48 -41.04 -68.73
C GLN A 6 -24.16 -41.61 -68.19
N LYS A 7 -23.47 -40.92 -67.26
CA LYS A 7 -22.36 -41.49 -66.48
C LYS A 7 -22.70 -41.45 -64.99
N LEU A 8 -22.96 -42.64 -64.46
CA LEU A 8 -22.84 -43.00 -63.06
C LEU A 8 -21.38 -43.38 -62.75
N PHE A 9 -21.05 -43.36 -61.45
CA PHE A 9 -19.83 -43.77 -60.72
C PHE A 9 -18.80 -42.66 -60.41
N PRO A 10 -18.08 -42.77 -59.26
CA PRO A 10 -18.53 -43.07 -57.90
C PRO A 10 -17.93 -42.12 -56.83
N LEU A 11 -18.29 -42.39 -55.56
CA LEU A 11 -17.67 -41.92 -54.32
C LEU A 11 -16.32 -41.20 -54.45
N SER A 12 -16.26 -39.97 -53.94
CA SER A 12 -15.21 -39.65 -52.98
C SER A 12 -15.73 -38.67 -51.95
N LEU A 13 -15.65 -39.12 -50.70
CA LEU A 13 -15.81 -38.33 -49.48
C LEU A 13 -15.03 -37.02 -49.63
N VAL A 14 -15.74 -35.89 -49.63
CA VAL A 14 -15.21 -34.66 -49.05
C VAL A 14 -16.28 -34.15 -48.13
N ILE A 15 -16.26 -34.68 -46.90
CA ILE A 15 -16.90 -34.05 -45.74
C ILE A 15 -16.31 -32.63 -45.72
N PRO A 16 -17.08 -31.56 -45.95
CA PRO A 16 -16.61 -30.27 -45.52
C PRO A 16 -16.59 -30.40 -44.00
N LEU A 17 -15.37 -30.52 -43.43
CA LEU A 17 -15.17 -30.22 -42.04
C LEU A 17 -15.76 -28.84 -41.84
N LEU A 18 -16.99 -28.81 -41.33
CA LEU A 18 -17.52 -27.72 -40.57
C LEU A 18 -16.56 -27.58 -39.40
N LEU A 19 -15.44 -26.89 -39.64
CA LEU A 19 -14.77 -26.07 -38.66
C LEU A 19 -15.82 -25.02 -38.27
N SER A 20 -16.81 -25.49 -37.50
CA SER A 20 -17.24 -24.80 -36.30
C SER A 20 -15.97 -24.60 -35.51
N GLY A 21 -15.23 -23.56 -35.89
CA GLY A 21 -14.53 -22.77 -34.93
C GLY A 21 -15.61 -22.39 -33.94
N CYS A 22 -15.74 -23.21 -32.90
CA CYS A 22 -15.89 -22.68 -31.58
C CYS A 22 -14.79 -21.62 -31.49
N SER A 23 -15.11 -20.41 -31.94
CA SER A 23 -14.65 -19.21 -31.28
C SER A 23 -15.16 -19.39 -29.88
N SER A 24 -14.42 -20.19 -29.10
CA SER A 24 -14.18 -19.90 -27.73
C SER A 24 -13.85 -18.42 -27.76
N ASN A 25 -14.86 -17.60 -27.46
CA ASN A 25 -14.60 -16.33 -26.82
C ASN A 25 -13.49 -16.64 -25.83
N PRO A 26 -12.28 -16.07 -25.96
CA PRO A 26 -11.43 -16.03 -24.81
C PRO A 26 -12.14 -15.06 -23.88
N ASP A 27 -13.09 -15.57 -23.08
CA ASP A 27 -13.27 -15.09 -21.72
C ASP A 27 -11.99 -15.47 -20.97
N THR A 28 -10.93 -14.76 -21.29
CA THR A 28 -9.87 -14.46 -20.36
C THR A 28 -9.56 -13.01 -20.59
N VAL A 29 -10.25 -12.17 -19.82
CA VAL A 29 -9.80 -10.85 -19.43
C VAL A 29 -8.36 -11.00 -18.91
N ARG A 30 -7.36 -10.94 -19.79
CA ARG A 30 -5.95 -10.76 -19.41
C ARG A 30 -5.75 -9.27 -19.13
N ARG A 31 -5.97 -8.89 -17.87
CA ARG A 31 -5.70 -7.56 -17.31
C ARG A 31 -4.20 -7.34 -17.16
N SER A 32 -3.77 -6.08 -17.17
CA SER A 32 -2.39 -5.63 -16.96
C SER A 32 -1.76 -6.29 -15.71
N GLY A 33 -0.62 -6.96 -15.89
CA GLY A 33 0.12 -7.67 -14.84
C GLY A 33 0.17 -9.18 -15.07
N GLU A 34 1.14 -9.67 -15.85
CA GLU A 34 1.34 -11.11 -16.07
C GLU A 34 1.90 -11.84 -14.84
N TYR A 35 2.51 -11.10 -13.90
CA TYR A 35 3.15 -11.64 -12.70
C TYR A 35 2.54 -11.05 -11.41
N SER A 36 1.90 -11.92 -10.62
CA SER A 36 1.32 -11.58 -9.32
C SER A 36 2.44 -11.22 -8.32
N PHE A 37 2.40 -9.99 -7.79
CA PHE A 37 3.33 -9.59 -6.75
C PHE A 37 3.02 -10.27 -5.41
N TYR A 38 1.76 -10.64 -5.17
CA TYR A 38 1.34 -11.47 -4.05
C TYR A 38 2.04 -12.82 -4.07
N ASP A 39 2.08 -13.53 -5.21
CA ASP A 39 2.76 -14.83 -5.31
C ASP A 39 4.26 -14.70 -5.09
N SER A 40 4.85 -13.63 -5.62
CA SER A 40 6.25 -13.27 -5.42
C SER A 40 6.56 -13.04 -3.94
N THR A 41 5.64 -12.37 -3.24
CA THR A 41 5.74 -12.11 -1.80
C THR A 41 5.63 -13.39 -0.99
N GLN A 42 4.69 -14.29 -1.33
CA GLN A 42 4.60 -15.60 -0.66
C GLN A 42 5.89 -16.41 -0.80
N ARG A 43 6.50 -16.40 -2.00
CA ARG A 43 7.80 -17.04 -2.24
C ARG A 43 8.89 -16.39 -1.40
N PHE A 44 8.97 -15.06 -1.37
CA PHE A 44 9.93 -14.33 -0.55
C PHE A 44 9.84 -14.70 0.94
N ILE A 45 8.62 -14.83 1.46
CA ILE A 45 8.36 -15.25 2.85
C ILE A 45 8.82 -16.69 3.09
N ALA A 46 8.60 -17.58 2.12
CA ALA A 46 8.97 -18.98 2.26
C ALA A 46 10.49 -19.24 2.16
N LEU A 47 11.31 -18.29 1.69
CA LEU A 47 12.75 -18.51 1.45
C LEU A 47 13.57 -18.77 2.72
N THR A 48 13.13 -18.29 3.89
CA THR A 48 13.86 -18.48 5.15
C THR A 48 12.91 -18.83 6.29
N ASP A 49 13.38 -19.60 7.26
CA ASP A 49 12.56 -19.96 8.43
C ASP A 49 12.20 -18.74 9.28
N THR A 50 13.11 -17.77 9.38
CA THR A 50 12.86 -16.48 10.04
C THR A 50 11.64 -15.78 9.48
N ARG A 51 11.53 -15.69 8.14
CA ARG A 51 10.38 -15.08 7.47
C ARG A 51 9.16 -15.99 7.61
N ARG A 52 9.30 -17.29 7.36
CA ARG A 52 8.20 -18.28 7.37
C ARG A 52 7.46 -18.37 8.71
N ASN A 53 8.16 -18.15 9.82
CA ASN A 53 7.61 -18.20 11.17
C ASN A 53 6.86 -16.91 11.60
N GLY A 54 6.66 -15.97 10.67
CA GLY A 54 5.82 -14.80 10.89
C GLY A 54 4.32 -15.08 10.84
N ALA A 55 3.53 -14.02 10.97
CA ALA A 55 2.08 -14.06 10.98
C ALA A 55 1.46 -13.07 10.00
N VAL A 56 0.39 -13.51 9.34
CA VAL A 56 -0.52 -12.62 8.60
C VAL A 56 -1.36 -11.83 9.60
N VAL A 57 -1.40 -10.51 9.43
CA VAL A 57 -2.00 -9.55 10.38
C VAL A 57 -3.39 -9.14 9.96
N ASP A 58 -3.59 -8.93 8.66
CA ASP A 58 -4.86 -8.48 8.11
C ASP A 58 -5.81 -9.66 7.88
N LYS A 59 -6.21 -10.33 8.96
CA LYS A 59 -7.21 -11.42 8.96
C LYS A 59 -8.66 -10.91 9.14
N GLY A 60 -8.92 -9.64 8.85
CA GLY A 60 -10.17 -8.95 9.21
C GLY A 60 -11.38 -9.28 8.33
N VAL A 61 -12.54 -9.46 8.97
CA VAL A 61 -13.85 -9.85 8.41
C VAL A 61 -14.66 -8.65 7.86
N PHE A 62 -14.09 -7.44 7.84
CA PHE A 62 -14.79 -6.21 7.39
C PHE A 62 -14.16 -5.62 6.11
N TYR A 63 -15.01 -5.48 5.08
CA TYR A 63 -14.88 -4.92 3.71
C TYR A 63 -13.65 -4.03 3.38
N PRO A 64 -13.13 -4.05 2.14
CA PRO A 64 -12.69 -5.18 1.33
C PRO A 64 -11.17 -5.45 1.55
N LYS A 65 -10.61 -5.09 2.71
CA LYS A 65 -9.16 -5.10 2.95
C LYS A 65 -8.49 -6.45 2.64
N ASN A 66 -9.20 -7.55 2.86
CA ASN A 66 -8.72 -8.91 2.57
C ASN A 66 -8.56 -9.23 1.07
N THR A 67 -9.21 -8.49 0.17
CA THR A 67 -9.14 -8.73 -1.29
C THR A 67 -8.07 -7.88 -1.98
N PHE A 68 -7.59 -6.82 -1.30
CA PHE A 68 -6.71 -5.83 -1.90
C PHE A 68 -5.40 -5.63 -1.15
N ALA A 69 -5.32 -6.00 0.14
CA ALA A 69 -4.18 -5.74 0.98
C ALA A 69 -3.72 -7.01 1.71
N TYR A 70 -2.42 -7.24 1.72
CA TYR A 70 -1.80 -8.31 2.49
C TYR A 70 -0.70 -7.72 3.37
N THR A 71 -0.86 -7.89 4.68
CA THR A 71 0.13 -7.49 5.68
C THR A 71 0.67 -8.71 6.41
N TYR A 72 1.99 -8.82 6.45
CA TYR A 72 2.72 -9.91 7.09
C TYR A 72 3.77 -9.34 8.04
N ARG A 73 3.92 -9.97 9.21
CA ARG A 73 4.86 -9.52 10.25
C ARG A 73 5.70 -10.69 10.73
N TYR A 74 6.98 -10.44 10.95
CA TYR A 74 7.89 -11.45 11.49
C TYR A 74 9.00 -10.80 12.31
N CYS A 75 9.63 -11.60 13.18
CA CYS A 75 10.82 -11.19 13.93
C CYS A 75 12.06 -11.52 13.12
N SER A 76 12.86 -10.50 12.81
CA SER A 76 14.17 -10.74 12.20
C SER A 76 15.17 -11.18 13.26
N THR A 77 16.17 -11.98 12.87
CA THR A 77 17.21 -12.49 13.77
C THR A 77 18.33 -11.47 14.06
N SER A 78 18.38 -10.36 13.32
CA SER A 78 19.31 -9.25 13.59
C SER A 78 18.93 -7.99 12.81
N PRO A 79 19.40 -6.80 13.21
CA PRO A 79 19.27 -5.57 12.43
C PRO A 79 19.83 -5.68 11.01
N LYS A 80 20.96 -6.40 10.85
CA LYS A 80 21.58 -6.65 9.55
C LYS A 80 20.69 -7.50 8.65
N GLN A 81 20.08 -8.56 9.19
CA GLN A 81 19.17 -9.40 8.44
C GLN A 81 17.92 -8.62 8.02
N ALA A 82 17.35 -7.79 8.89
CA ALA A 82 16.21 -6.95 8.53
C ALA A 82 16.54 -5.94 7.42
N ALA A 83 17.72 -5.32 7.45
CA ALA A 83 18.17 -4.44 6.38
C ALA A 83 18.34 -5.19 5.04
N ASN A 84 18.89 -6.40 5.08
CA ASN A 84 19.02 -7.26 3.90
C ASN A 84 17.65 -7.66 3.34
N ASP A 85 16.72 -8.10 4.19
CA ASP A 85 15.37 -8.49 3.79
C ASP A 85 14.62 -7.31 3.16
N ILE A 86 14.78 -6.11 3.74
CA ILE A 86 14.23 -4.86 3.20
C ILE A 86 14.74 -4.66 1.78
N ALA A 87 16.07 -4.65 1.57
CA ALA A 87 16.70 -4.44 0.26
C ALA A 87 16.31 -5.51 -0.78
N GLU A 88 16.27 -6.78 -0.37
CA GLU A 88 15.88 -7.90 -1.22
C GLU A 88 14.42 -7.75 -1.70
N TYR A 89 13.52 -7.35 -0.80
CA TYR A 89 12.11 -7.16 -1.15
C TYR A 89 11.89 -5.96 -2.10
N GLN A 90 12.69 -4.90 -2.02
CA GLN A 90 12.62 -3.76 -2.98
C GLN A 90 13.12 -4.20 -4.35
N THR A 91 14.20 -4.99 -4.37
CA THR A 91 14.72 -5.57 -5.60
C THR A 91 13.67 -6.48 -6.26
N LEU A 92 12.97 -7.27 -5.45
CA LEU A 92 11.85 -8.09 -5.91
C LEU A 92 10.71 -7.24 -6.48
N ALA A 93 10.26 -6.22 -5.75
CA ALA A 93 9.20 -5.31 -6.19
C ALA A 93 9.57 -4.63 -7.53
N LYS A 94 10.80 -4.13 -7.66
CA LYS A 94 11.30 -3.53 -8.90
C LYS A 94 11.29 -4.54 -10.05
N ARG A 95 11.82 -5.75 -9.84
CA ARG A 95 11.86 -6.79 -10.87
C ARG A 95 10.47 -7.19 -11.36
N VAL A 96 9.53 -7.39 -10.43
CA VAL A 96 8.15 -7.73 -10.78
C VAL A 96 7.47 -6.57 -11.49
N CYS A 97 7.73 -5.34 -11.06
CA CYS A 97 7.19 -4.15 -11.70
C CYS A 97 7.68 -4.01 -13.15
N ASP A 98 8.99 -4.13 -13.37
CA ASP A 98 9.60 -4.08 -14.71
C ASP A 98 9.04 -5.18 -15.61
N THR A 99 8.87 -6.39 -15.06
CA THR A 99 8.30 -7.53 -15.78
C THR A 99 6.85 -7.27 -16.21
N ASN A 100 6.09 -6.57 -15.37
CA ASN A 100 4.70 -6.19 -15.67
C ASN A 100 4.59 -4.92 -16.55
N GLY A 101 5.70 -4.41 -17.08
CA GLY A 101 5.72 -3.19 -17.91
C GLY A 101 5.39 -1.91 -17.14
N GLY A 102 5.53 -1.93 -15.82
CA GLY A 102 5.33 -0.78 -14.96
C GLY A 102 6.64 -0.06 -14.63
N GLN A 103 6.50 1.09 -13.97
CA GLN A 103 7.58 1.81 -13.32
C GLN A 103 7.29 1.86 -11.83
N LEU A 104 8.27 1.48 -11.01
CA LEU A 104 8.18 1.64 -9.56
C LEU A 104 8.41 3.12 -9.23
N ILE A 105 7.42 3.73 -8.58
CA ILE A 105 7.47 5.10 -8.08
C ILE A 105 7.33 5.10 -6.56
N ASP A 106 8.03 6.01 -5.89
CA ASP A 106 7.90 6.18 -4.45
C ASP A 106 6.90 7.29 -4.13
N GLN A 107 5.98 6.99 -3.22
CA GLN A 107 5.02 7.93 -2.65
C GLN A 107 5.05 7.80 -1.12
N ASP A 108 4.52 8.80 -0.41
CA ASP A 108 4.49 8.80 1.06
C ASP A 108 3.78 7.56 1.64
N SER A 109 2.77 7.05 0.93
CA SER A 109 2.03 5.85 1.33
C SER A 109 2.84 4.55 1.17
N GLY A 110 3.80 4.50 0.25
CA GLY A 110 4.54 3.31 -0.15
C GLY A 110 5.11 3.41 -1.56
N SER A 111 5.87 2.39 -1.97
CA SER A 111 6.28 2.26 -3.36
C SER A 111 5.17 1.62 -4.17
N TRP A 112 4.82 2.24 -5.30
CA TRP A 112 3.77 1.81 -6.20
C TRP A 112 4.37 1.41 -7.54
N CYS A 113 3.99 0.24 -8.05
CA CYS A 113 4.24 -0.10 -9.43
C CYS A 113 3.12 0.46 -10.29
N VAL A 114 3.47 1.28 -11.29
CA VAL A 114 2.50 2.04 -12.08
C VAL A 114 2.79 1.87 -13.57
N SER A 115 1.81 1.42 -14.35
CA SER A 115 1.90 1.45 -15.82
C SER A 115 1.68 2.87 -16.33
N ALA A 116 2.42 3.27 -17.36
CA ALA A 116 2.37 4.63 -17.93
C ALA A 116 2.55 5.72 -16.87
N ALA A 117 3.45 5.48 -15.89
CA ALA A 117 3.71 6.39 -14.79
C ALA A 117 4.02 7.82 -15.28
N ASN A 118 3.54 8.80 -14.52
CA ASN A 118 3.73 10.23 -14.79
C ASN A 118 3.01 10.72 -16.06
N THR A 119 1.95 10.01 -16.47
CA THR A 119 1.05 10.43 -17.56
C THR A 119 -0.39 10.46 -17.06
N PRO A 120 -1.31 11.16 -17.75
CA PRO A 120 -2.73 11.12 -17.42
C PRO A 120 -3.37 9.73 -17.52
N ASN A 121 -2.71 8.79 -18.21
CA ASN A 121 -3.19 7.43 -18.43
C ASN A 121 -2.60 6.43 -17.42
N GLU A 122 -1.95 6.92 -16.37
CA GLU A 122 -1.30 6.04 -15.41
C GLU A 122 -2.29 5.14 -14.66
N MET A 123 -1.86 3.91 -14.39
CA MET A 123 -2.67 2.94 -13.66
C MET A 123 -1.77 2.19 -12.66
N PRO A 124 -2.14 2.13 -11.36
CA PRO A 124 -1.40 1.35 -10.39
C PRO A 124 -1.59 -0.14 -10.71
N LEU A 125 -0.54 -0.92 -10.54
CA LEU A 125 -0.55 -2.38 -10.68
C LEU A 125 -0.54 -3.04 -9.31
N PHE A 126 0.38 -2.62 -8.44
CA PHE A 126 0.45 -3.05 -7.04
C PHE A 126 1.23 -2.02 -6.21
N SER A 127 1.19 -2.13 -4.89
CA SER A 127 2.10 -1.44 -3.97
C SER A 127 2.92 -2.42 -3.17
N ALA A 128 4.16 -2.06 -2.84
CA ALA A 128 5.05 -2.81 -1.98
C ALA A 128 5.61 -1.89 -0.89
N LYS A 129 5.56 -2.35 0.37
CA LYS A 129 6.16 -1.67 1.51
C LYS A 129 6.74 -2.69 2.48
N ILE A 130 7.99 -2.50 2.88
CA ILE A 130 8.62 -3.31 3.91
C ILE A 130 9.36 -2.38 4.85
N THR A 131 9.13 -2.55 6.14
CA THR A 131 9.69 -1.68 7.17
C THR A 131 10.18 -2.51 8.34
N SER A 132 11.31 -2.11 8.92
CA SER A 132 11.73 -2.58 10.23
C SER A 132 11.41 -1.49 11.25
N THR A 133 10.84 -1.88 12.39
CA THR A 133 10.50 -0.95 13.44
C THR A 133 10.97 -1.46 14.79
N ALA A 134 11.59 -0.56 15.56
CA ALA A 134 11.93 -0.81 16.95
C ALA A 134 10.70 -0.64 17.88
N LEU A 135 9.60 -0.05 17.40
CA LEU A 135 8.40 0.23 18.23
C LEU A 135 7.71 -1.03 18.74
N TRP A 136 8.01 -2.18 18.15
CA TRP A 136 7.49 -3.48 18.53
C TRP A 136 8.62 -4.45 18.90
N ALA A 137 9.81 -3.92 19.24
CA ALA A 137 10.97 -4.74 19.63
C ALA A 137 10.67 -5.65 20.83
N ASP A 138 9.77 -5.25 21.73
CA ASP A 138 9.34 -6.07 22.87
C ASP A 138 8.65 -7.39 22.45
N LEU A 139 8.14 -7.47 21.21
CA LEU A 139 7.56 -8.70 20.66
C LEU A 139 8.62 -9.63 20.03
N CYS A 140 9.84 -9.14 19.78
CA CYS A 140 10.92 -9.86 19.12
C CYS A 140 12.19 -9.80 19.97
N LEU A 141 12.38 -10.81 20.84
CA LEU A 141 13.50 -10.88 21.78
C LEU A 141 14.87 -10.88 21.09
N ASP A 142 14.96 -11.45 19.88
CA ASP A 142 16.22 -11.71 19.20
C ASP A 142 16.56 -10.70 18.08
N GLY A 143 15.70 -9.72 17.80
CA GLY A 143 15.95 -8.74 16.75
C GLY A 143 14.75 -7.86 16.37
N PRO A 144 14.88 -7.05 15.31
CA PRO A 144 13.86 -6.05 15.00
C PRO A 144 12.59 -6.68 14.42
N PHE A 145 11.47 -6.02 14.71
CA PHE A 145 10.17 -6.37 14.19
C PHE A 145 10.01 -5.88 12.76
N VAL A 146 9.75 -6.78 11.81
CA VAL A 146 9.60 -6.46 10.38
C VAL A 146 8.13 -6.54 9.99
N THR A 147 7.65 -5.51 9.28
CA THR A 147 6.31 -5.47 8.69
C THR A 147 6.42 -5.31 7.18
N LEU A 148 5.88 -6.29 6.47
CA LEU A 148 5.64 -6.27 5.04
C LEU A 148 4.17 -5.95 4.79
N ARG A 149 3.92 -5.08 3.82
CA ARG A 149 2.59 -4.75 3.31
C ARG A 149 2.63 -4.71 1.79
N LEU A 150 1.71 -5.39 1.14
CA LEU A 150 1.44 -5.24 -0.27
C LEU A 150 -0.04 -4.88 -0.47
N ASN A 151 -0.32 -4.15 -1.55
CA ASN A 151 -1.67 -3.98 -2.03
C ASN A 151 -1.70 -4.40 -3.51
N GLU A 152 -2.59 -5.30 -3.88
CA GLU A 152 -2.76 -5.82 -5.25
C GLU A 152 -4.13 -6.45 -5.35
N ASN A 153 -4.82 -6.25 -6.48
CA ASN A 153 -6.00 -7.04 -6.81
C ASN A 153 -6.12 -7.23 -8.32
N THR A 154 -5.85 -8.47 -8.74
CA THR A 154 -5.90 -8.88 -10.14
C THR A 154 -7.30 -9.35 -10.58
N GLN A 155 -8.24 -9.49 -9.64
CA GLN A 155 -9.56 -10.08 -9.85
C GLN A 155 -10.63 -9.03 -10.21
N VAL A 156 -10.47 -7.78 -9.80
CA VAL A 156 -11.41 -6.68 -10.11
C VAL A 156 -11.01 -5.90 -11.35
N ASN A 157 -11.99 -5.22 -11.98
CA ASN A 157 -11.71 -4.42 -13.17
C ASN A 157 -10.77 -3.25 -12.87
N GLN A 158 -10.09 -2.76 -13.90
CA GLN A 158 -9.00 -1.80 -13.73
C GLN A 158 -9.47 -0.47 -13.12
N ASN A 159 -10.69 -0.02 -13.42
CA ASN A 159 -11.26 1.20 -12.83
C ASN A 159 -11.59 1.00 -11.35
N GLN A 160 -12.21 -0.13 -10.99
CA GLN A 160 -12.51 -0.48 -9.61
C GLN A 160 -11.21 -0.64 -8.79
N TRP A 161 -10.18 -1.23 -9.39
CA TRP A 161 -8.86 -1.30 -8.77
C TRP A 161 -8.25 0.09 -8.59
N TYR A 162 -8.30 0.94 -9.62
CA TYR A 162 -7.78 2.31 -9.56
C TYR A 162 -8.43 3.13 -8.45
N GLU A 163 -9.75 3.06 -8.29
CA GLU A 163 -10.49 3.70 -7.19
C GLU A 163 -10.08 3.12 -5.83
N SER A 164 -9.95 1.79 -5.74
CA SER A 164 -9.54 1.12 -4.50
C SER A 164 -8.10 1.45 -4.11
N ALA A 165 -7.19 1.54 -5.09
CA ALA A 165 -5.80 1.90 -4.88
C ALA A 165 -5.67 3.30 -4.27
N GLN A 166 -6.49 4.25 -4.71
CA GLN A 166 -6.53 5.60 -4.12
C GLN A 166 -6.94 5.56 -2.65
N VAL A 167 -7.97 4.79 -2.29
CA VAL A 167 -8.38 4.58 -0.88
C VAL A 167 -7.26 3.92 -0.06
N LEU A 168 -6.41 3.11 -0.69
CA LEU A 168 -5.27 2.45 -0.07
C LEU A 168 -3.99 3.33 -0.02
N GLY A 169 -4.07 4.56 -0.52
CA GLY A 169 -3.03 5.58 -0.43
C GLY A 169 -2.28 5.87 -1.73
N TYR A 170 -2.70 5.31 -2.87
CA TYR A 170 -2.14 5.69 -4.17
C TYR A 170 -2.53 7.13 -4.52
N GLU A 171 -1.54 7.93 -4.92
CA GLU A 171 -1.77 9.28 -5.42
C GLU A 171 -1.65 9.31 -6.96
N PRO A 172 -2.76 9.57 -7.68
CA PRO A 172 -2.75 9.76 -9.12
C PRO A 172 -1.81 10.88 -9.59
N TYR A 173 -1.40 10.81 -10.84
CA TYR A 173 -0.56 11.80 -11.47
C TYR A 173 -1.32 13.12 -11.49
N SER A 174 -0.68 14.10 -10.89
CA SER A 174 -1.07 15.49 -10.99
C SER A 174 0.18 16.32 -11.25
N PRO A 175 0.05 17.51 -11.82
CA PRO A 175 1.15 18.47 -11.92
C PRO A 175 1.76 18.85 -10.55
N LEU A 176 1.06 18.54 -9.45
CA LEU A 176 1.48 18.83 -8.08
C LEU A 176 2.17 17.63 -7.41
N ARG A 177 2.08 16.42 -7.99
CA ARG A 177 2.71 15.23 -7.43
C ARG A 177 4.23 15.36 -7.51
N GLN A 178 4.90 15.26 -6.37
CA GLN A 178 6.37 15.22 -6.33
C GLN A 178 6.82 13.92 -7.01
N LEU A 179 7.51 14.06 -8.14
CA LEU A 179 8.07 12.92 -8.85
C LEU A 179 9.39 12.54 -8.19
N ALA A 180 9.51 11.27 -7.76
CA ALA A 180 10.79 10.74 -7.34
C ALA A 180 11.80 10.89 -8.50
N PRO A 181 13.03 11.37 -8.24
CA PRO A 181 14.03 11.53 -9.28
C PRO A 181 14.30 10.19 -9.97
N THR A 182 14.42 10.21 -11.30
CA THR A 182 14.65 9.03 -12.18
C THR A 182 15.90 8.22 -11.84
N SER A 183 16.78 8.76 -11.01
CA SER A 183 18.03 8.16 -10.52
C SER A 183 17.98 7.76 -9.03
N ALA A 184 16.80 7.58 -8.44
CA ALA A 184 16.68 7.06 -7.08
C ALA A 184 17.23 5.63 -7.01
N THR A 185 18.55 5.55 -6.76
CA THR A 185 19.20 4.44 -6.06
C THR A 185 18.24 3.94 -5.00
N MET A 186 17.98 2.63 -4.97
CA MET A 186 17.06 1.97 -4.03
C MET A 186 17.30 2.48 -2.61
N HIS A 187 16.59 3.53 -2.23
CA HIS A 187 16.53 4.00 -0.86
C HIS A 187 15.50 3.11 -0.19
N ALA A 188 15.80 2.72 1.05
CA ALA A 188 14.96 1.82 1.80
C ALA A 188 13.51 2.32 1.75
N ILE A 189 12.62 1.59 1.05
CA ILE A 189 11.19 1.78 0.96
C ILE A 189 10.68 2.15 2.34
N ASN A 190 10.47 3.45 2.55
CA ASN A 190 10.00 4.03 3.79
C ASN A 190 10.63 3.42 5.06
N GLN A 191 11.89 3.76 5.36
CA GLN A 191 12.15 4.09 6.76
C GLN A 191 11.09 5.13 7.16
N PRO A 192 10.39 4.99 8.31
CA PRO A 192 9.55 6.09 8.78
C PRO A 192 10.39 7.35 8.68
N ALA A 193 9.87 8.37 7.98
CA ALA A 193 10.62 9.60 7.74
C ALA A 193 11.31 9.95 9.05
N SER A 194 12.65 9.96 9.06
CA SER A 194 13.36 10.50 10.21
C SER A 194 12.75 11.88 10.39
N PRO A 195 12.19 12.17 11.59
CA PRO A 195 11.37 13.35 11.78
C PRO A 195 12.15 14.53 11.22
N THR A 196 11.54 15.25 10.28
CA THR A 196 12.18 16.39 9.62
C THR A 196 12.75 17.24 10.73
N THR A 197 14.07 17.46 10.71
CA THR A 197 14.81 18.22 11.73
C THR A 197 14.46 19.70 11.63
N ALA A 198 13.17 20.05 11.60
CA ALA A 198 12.71 21.35 12.02
C ALA A 198 13.12 21.47 13.49
N PRO A 199 13.85 22.53 13.89
CA PRO A 199 14.22 22.72 15.28
C PRO A 199 12.94 22.70 16.12
N TRP A 200 12.91 21.85 17.15
CA TRP A 200 11.73 21.71 18.01
C TRP A 200 11.41 23.07 18.63
N GLY A 201 10.19 23.55 18.37
CA GLY A 201 9.65 24.68 19.12
C GLY A 201 9.47 24.33 20.59
N GLU A 202 9.34 25.35 21.44
CA GLU A 202 9.15 25.16 22.89
C GLU A 202 7.92 24.29 23.20
N GLU A 203 6.86 24.41 22.40
CA GLU A 203 5.65 23.58 22.52
C GLU A 203 5.93 22.10 22.25
N SER A 204 6.69 21.77 21.21
CA SER A 204 7.08 20.39 20.90
C SER A 204 7.98 19.79 21.98
N LYS A 205 8.90 20.58 22.55
CA LYS A 205 9.74 20.16 23.69
C LYS A 205 8.87 19.87 24.92
N TYR A 206 7.90 20.72 25.21
CA TYR A 206 6.95 20.54 26.30
C TYR A 206 6.13 19.25 26.14
N ILE A 207 5.53 19.04 24.96
CA ILE A 207 4.76 17.82 24.64
C ILE A 207 5.64 16.57 24.77
N TYR A 208 6.88 16.63 24.26
CA TYR A 208 7.81 15.50 24.32
C TYR A 208 8.29 15.18 25.73
N SER A 209 8.27 16.14 26.66
CA SER A 209 8.71 15.94 28.05
C SER A 209 7.55 15.69 29.04
N SER A 210 6.30 15.89 28.61
CA SER A 210 5.13 15.90 29.50
C SER A 210 4.14 14.79 29.15
N VAL A 211 4.42 13.57 29.63
CA VAL A 211 3.46 12.46 29.56
C VAL A 211 2.21 12.82 30.37
N GLY A 212 1.03 12.59 29.80
CA GLY A 212 -0.28 12.99 30.35
C GLY A 212 -0.80 14.35 29.86
N ALA A 213 0.03 15.15 29.17
CA ALA A 213 -0.42 16.42 28.58
C ALA A 213 -1.55 16.20 27.56
N THR A 214 -2.52 17.12 27.53
CA THR A 214 -3.59 17.09 26.52
C THR A 214 -3.10 17.76 25.24
N VAL A 215 -3.16 17.02 24.13
CA VAL A 215 -2.62 17.44 22.85
C VAL A 215 -3.58 17.12 21.71
N CYS A 216 -3.44 17.89 20.64
CA CYS A 216 -4.23 17.79 19.45
C CYS A 216 -3.37 17.63 18.20
N LEU A 217 -3.89 16.87 17.23
CA LEU A 217 -3.31 16.69 15.91
C LEU A 217 -4.37 17.08 14.88
N TYR A 218 -4.04 18.07 14.06
CA TYR A 218 -4.86 18.40 12.90
C TYR A 218 -4.37 17.64 11.68
N ASP A 219 -5.26 16.86 11.08
CA ASP A 219 -5.03 16.12 9.84
C ASP A 219 -5.95 16.69 8.77
N HIS A 220 -5.37 17.13 7.66
CA HIS A 220 -6.11 17.63 6.51
C HIS A 220 -5.90 16.69 5.33
N PRO A 221 -6.72 15.63 5.19
CA PRO A 221 -6.65 14.79 4.02
C PRO A 221 -6.96 15.63 2.78
N HIS A 222 -6.13 15.49 1.74
CA HIS A 222 -6.18 16.27 0.49
C HIS A 222 -7.54 16.22 -0.26
N GLN A 223 -8.49 15.41 0.20
CA GLN A 223 -9.79 15.17 -0.43
C GLN A 223 -10.99 15.78 0.32
N THR A 224 -10.79 16.44 1.48
CA THR A 224 -11.88 17.04 2.25
C THR A 224 -11.73 18.56 2.37
N ASN A 225 -12.80 19.33 2.15
CA ASN A 225 -12.79 20.79 2.33
C ASN A 225 -12.54 21.25 3.78
N LEU A 226 -12.69 20.34 4.74
CA LEU A 226 -12.46 20.55 6.17
C LEU A 226 -11.77 19.31 6.72
N GLY A 227 -10.58 19.46 7.31
CA GLY A 227 -9.84 18.36 7.92
C GLY A 227 -10.47 17.88 9.23
N HIS A 228 -9.72 17.15 10.03
CA HIS A 228 -10.13 16.69 11.34
C HIS A 228 -9.07 16.96 12.39
N THR A 229 -9.51 17.32 13.60
CA THR A 229 -8.62 17.39 14.75
C THR A 229 -8.86 16.20 15.67
N TYR A 230 -7.80 15.50 16.02
CA TYR A 230 -7.79 14.43 17.02
C TYR A 230 -7.28 14.98 18.33
N ARG A 231 -7.98 14.74 19.43
CA ARG A 231 -7.60 15.19 20.78
C ARG A 231 -7.42 14.00 21.72
N GLY A 232 -6.35 14.06 22.51
CA GLY A 232 -6.04 13.01 23.46
C GLY A 232 -4.98 13.40 24.47
N GLN A 233 -4.52 12.42 25.24
CA GLN A 233 -3.45 12.59 26.23
C GLN A 233 -2.18 11.88 25.79
N VAL A 234 -1.02 12.51 26.00
CA VAL A 234 0.28 11.90 25.74
C VAL A 234 0.40 10.63 26.59
N PHE A 235 0.52 9.48 25.92
CA PHE A 235 0.66 8.18 26.55
C PHE A 235 2.13 7.80 26.71
N SER A 236 2.94 8.01 25.68
CA SER A 236 4.38 7.72 25.70
C SER A 236 5.12 8.52 24.64
N VAL A 237 6.42 8.74 24.83
CA VAL A 237 7.30 9.49 23.93
C VAL A 237 8.54 8.65 23.61
N ASN A 238 9.01 8.66 22.36
CA ASN A 238 10.23 7.96 21.95
C ASN A 238 10.79 8.53 20.64
N ASN A 239 12.11 8.79 20.58
CA ASN A 239 12.84 9.22 19.39
C ASN A 239 12.15 10.35 18.58
N GLY A 240 11.66 11.38 19.26
CA GLY A 240 10.97 12.52 18.64
C GLY A 240 9.53 12.25 18.19
N LEU A 241 9.00 11.06 18.45
CA LEU A 241 7.60 10.68 18.23
C LEU A 241 6.83 10.69 19.56
N VAL A 242 5.56 11.07 19.48
CA VAL A 242 4.64 11.15 20.61
C VAL A 242 3.43 10.26 20.29
N LYS A 243 3.19 9.28 21.16
CA LYS A 243 2.01 8.41 21.13
C LYS A 243 0.96 9.00 22.05
N VAL A 244 -0.22 9.27 21.50
CA VAL A 244 -1.33 9.94 22.18
C VAL A 244 -2.51 8.99 22.24
N SER A 245 -3.12 8.86 23.43
CA SER A 245 -4.41 8.19 23.63
C SER A 245 -5.52 9.16 23.24
N VAL A 246 -6.01 9.03 22.01
CA VAL A 246 -7.04 9.88 21.41
C VAL A 246 -8.41 9.41 21.84
N GLN A 247 -9.17 10.35 22.40
CA GLN A 247 -10.51 10.14 22.96
C GLN A 247 -11.57 10.85 22.11
N ASP A 248 -11.18 11.92 21.42
CA ASP A 248 -12.09 12.78 20.68
C ASP A 248 -11.59 13.05 19.26
N LYS A 249 -12.56 13.14 18.34
CA LYS A 249 -12.36 13.63 16.98
C LYS A 249 -13.29 14.82 16.75
N PHE A 250 -12.75 15.90 16.22
CA PHE A 250 -13.48 17.11 15.86
C PHE A 250 -13.39 17.37 14.35
N LYS A 251 -14.38 18.07 13.82
CA LYS A 251 -14.38 18.56 12.44
C LYS A 251 -13.59 19.86 12.34
N GLY A 252 -12.74 19.97 11.32
CA GLY A 252 -11.87 21.13 11.09
C GLY A 252 -10.67 21.21 12.03
N ASP A 253 -9.88 22.27 11.88
CA ASP A 253 -8.82 22.64 12.81
C ASP A 253 -9.45 23.38 13.99
N ILE A 254 -9.35 22.83 15.21
CA ILE A 254 -9.97 23.45 16.39
C ILE A 254 -9.40 24.84 16.71
N ARG A 255 -8.21 25.20 16.20
CA ARG A 255 -7.60 26.52 16.42
C ARG A 255 -8.30 27.61 15.63
N THR A 256 -8.96 27.25 14.53
CA THR A 256 -9.62 28.19 13.60
C THR A 256 -11.10 27.91 13.40
N ALA A 257 -11.60 26.77 13.90
CA ALA A 257 -13.01 26.40 13.80
C ALA A 257 -13.90 27.35 14.61
N PRO A 258 -15.01 27.85 14.03
CA PRO A 258 -15.94 28.74 14.73
C PRO A 258 -16.76 28.02 15.81
N ALA A 259 -16.87 26.69 15.73
CA ALA A 259 -17.54 25.84 16.71
C ALA A 259 -16.90 24.44 16.76
N LEU A 260 -16.86 23.84 17.96
CA LEU A 260 -16.35 22.49 18.17
C LEU A 260 -17.42 21.45 17.83
N GLU A 261 -17.37 20.91 16.62
CA GLU A 261 -18.25 19.81 16.19
C GLU A 261 -17.55 18.46 16.41
N ARG A 262 -18.01 17.70 17.43
CA ARG A 262 -17.49 16.34 17.71
C ARG A 262 -18.02 15.35 16.69
N VAL A 263 -17.12 14.57 16.11
CA VAL A 263 -17.41 13.50 15.13
C VAL A 263 -17.32 12.15 15.84
N SER A 264 -18.12 11.19 15.39
CA SER A 264 -18.06 9.81 15.89
C SER A 264 -16.63 9.27 15.82
N TRP A 265 -16.15 8.74 16.95
CA TRP A 265 -14.80 8.23 17.12
C TRP A 265 -14.77 6.96 17.98
N HIS A 266 -13.67 6.23 17.92
CA HIS A 266 -13.47 5.03 18.72
C HIS A 266 -13.29 5.38 20.21
N ARG A 267 -13.77 4.51 21.11
CA ARG A 267 -13.66 4.71 22.57
C ARG A 267 -12.22 4.80 23.07
N SER A 268 -11.28 4.19 22.36
CA SER A 268 -9.85 4.26 22.65
C SER A 268 -9.06 3.99 21.38
N SER A 269 -8.24 4.95 20.96
CA SER A 269 -7.36 4.81 19.81
C SER A 269 -6.04 5.51 20.10
N TYR A 270 -4.94 4.93 19.63
CA TYR A 270 -3.65 5.58 19.74
C TYR A 270 -3.24 6.14 18.40
N ILE A 271 -2.80 7.40 18.40
CA ILE A 271 -2.16 8.02 17.24
C ILE A 271 -0.72 8.31 17.64
N THR A 272 0.21 7.90 16.79
CA THR A 272 1.64 8.19 16.96
C THR A 272 2.05 9.12 15.83
N ALA A 273 2.56 10.31 16.18
CA ALA A 273 3.06 11.28 15.22
C ALA A 273 4.27 12.04 15.81
N PRO A 274 5.10 12.68 14.98
CA PRO A 274 6.20 13.54 15.44
C PRO A 274 5.76 14.61 16.43
N ALA A 275 6.61 14.97 17.39
CA ALA A 275 6.31 15.96 18.42
C ALA A 275 5.89 17.34 17.87
N ASN A 276 6.37 17.70 16.68
CA ASN A 276 6.02 18.94 15.97
C ASN A 276 4.70 18.86 15.18
N SER A 277 4.11 17.68 15.04
CA SER A 277 2.76 17.52 14.46
C SER A 277 1.66 17.75 15.50
N TRP A 278 2.00 17.67 16.79
CA TRP A 278 1.09 17.91 17.90
C TRP A 278 1.17 19.36 18.37
N PHE A 279 0.05 19.86 18.89
CA PHE A 279 -0.03 21.13 19.62
C PHE A 279 -0.82 20.93 20.91
N VAL A 280 -0.57 21.77 21.92
CA VAL A 280 -1.28 21.71 23.20
C VAL A 280 -2.69 22.25 22.99
N CYS A 281 -3.69 21.55 23.52
CA CYS A 281 -5.09 21.96 23.41
C CYS A 281 -5.86 21.67 24.71
N SER A 282 -6.78 22.57 25.04
CA SER A 282 -7.63 22.55 26.25
C SER A 282 -9.07 22.21 25.95
#